data_AF-A0A9X7AT85-F1
#
_entry.id   AF-A0A9X7AT85-F1
#
_cell.length_a   1.000
_cell.length_b   1.000
_cell.length_c   1.000
_cell.angle_alpha   90.00
_cell.angle_beta   90.00
_cell.angle_gamma   90.00
#
_symmetry.space_group_name_H-M   'P 1'
#
loop_
_entity.id
_entity.type
_entity.pdbx_description
1 polymer ?
#
loop_
_entity_poly.entity_id
_entity_poly.type
_entity_poly.pdbx_seq_one_letter_code
_entity_poly.pdbx_strand_id
1 'polypeptide(L)'
;LLDNHLLKVVETFNSLDANVIFTAWETTRNIIHDDGQQYTQFIPDIRDKIVNHIMGIVHVVGQLVKKADGTRGFVLEGNQSVFAKNHLDVRKGCIQEELIVSSTN
;
A
#
# COMPACT_ATOMS: atom_id res chain seq x y z
N LEU A 1 3.00 -22.36 6.67
CA LEU A 1 1.65 -22.38 7.25
C LEU A 1 1.12 -20.97 7.50
N LEU A 2 1.82 -20.14 8.30
CA LEU A 2 1.37 -18.80 8.70
C LEU A 2 1.03 -17.87 7.51
N ASP A 3 1.87 -17.88 6.47
CA ASP A 3 1.71 -17.05 5.28
C ASP A 3 0.35 -17.26 4.57
N ASN A 4 -0.10 -18.52 4.50
CA ASN A 4 -1.40 -18.86 3.90
C ASN A 4 -2.57 -18.43 4.78
N HIS A 5 -2.39 -18.36 6.10
CA HIS A 5 -3.43 -17.85 7.00
C HIS A 5 -3.57 -16.34 6.85
N LEU A 6 -2.46 -15.61 6.75
CA LEU A 6 -2.50 -14.16 6.54
C LEU A 6 -3.19 -13.80 5.22
N LEU A 7 -2.90 -14.54 4.14
CA LEU A 7 -3.60 -14.37 2.87
C LEU A 7 -5.11 -14.56 3.00
N LYS A 8 -5.54 -15.68 3.60
CA LYS A 8 -6.96 -15.95 3.84
C LYS A 8 -7.64 -14.89 4.68
N VAL A 9 -6.94 -14.34 5.68
CA VAL A 9 -7.46 -13.27 6.51
C VAL A 9 -7.71 -12.02 5.66
N VAL A 10 -6.75 -11.60 4.85
CA VAL A 10 -6.92 -10.44 3.95
C VAL A 10 -8.05 -10.66 2.95
N GLU A 11 -8.13 -11.85 2.32
CA GLU A 11 -9.23 -12.20 1.41
C GLU A 11 -10.59 -12.16 2.09
N THR A 12 -10.68 -12.69 3.32
CA THR A 12 -11.92 -12.69 4.10
C THR A 12 -12.36 -11.25 4.40
N PHE A 13 -11.44 -10.39 4.84
CA PHE A 13 -11.77 -8.99 5.10
C PHE A 13 -12.13 -8.23 3.81
N ASN A 14 -11.46 -8.50 2.69
CA ASN A 14 -11.79 -7.91 1.39
C ASN A 14 -13.18 -8.33 0.87
N SER A 15 -13.73 -9.45 1.35
CA SER A 15 -15.08 -9.91 0.99
C SER A 15 -16.20 -9.24 1.78
N LEU A 16 -15.86 -8.47 2.84
CA LEU A 16 -16.84 -7.74 3.62
C LEU A 16 -17.33 -6.51 2.85
N ASP A 17 -18.61 -6.18 3.01
CA ASP A 17 -19.19 -4.91 2.54
C ASP A 17 -18.83 -3.77 3.51
N ALA A 18 -17.52 -3.54 3.68
CA ALA A 18 -16.97 -2.56 4.59
C ALA A 18 -15.70 -1.92 4.02
N ASN A 19 -15.42 -0.67 4.41
CA ASN A 19 -14.16 -0.02 4.10
C ASN A 19 -13.04 -0.58 4.99
N VAL A 20 -12.27 -1.54 4.47
CA VAL A 20 -11.14 -2.14 5.19
C VAL A 20 -9.84 -1.45 4.83
N ILE A 21 -9.16 -0.92 5.86
CA ILE A 21 -7.86 -0.29 5.73
C ILE A 21 -6.82 -1.14 6.46
N PHE A 22 -5.79 -1.56 5.73
CA PHE A 22 -4.62 -2.24 6.30
C PHE A 22 -3.47 -1.24 6.45
N THR A 23 -2.78 -1.29 7.58
CA THR A 23 -1.57 -0.52 7.82
C THR A 23 -0.39 -1.46 8.06
N ALA A 24 0.77 -1.07 7.54
CA ALA A 24 2.02 -1.80 7.72
C ALA A 24 3.17 -0.79 7.81
N TRP A 25 4.29 -1.21 8.38
CA TRP A 25 5.53 -0.47 8.28
C TRP A 25 6.02 -0.43 6.82
N GLU A 26 6.96 0.45 6.52
CA GLU A 26 7.58 0.52 5.21
C GLU A 26 8.90 -0.25 5.24
N THR A 27 9.15 -1.01 4.18
CA THR A 27 10.45 -1.61 3.87
C THR A 27 10.84 -1.32 2.42
N THR A 28 12.07 -1.63 2.06
CA THR A 28 12.59 -1.42 0.71
C THR A 28 12.94 -2.73 0.06
N ARG A 29 12.67 -2.85 -1.23
CA ARG A 29 13.15 -3.95 -2.07
C ARG A 29 13.92 -3.40 -3.27
N ASN A 30 14.93 -4.14 -3.71
CA ASN A 30 15.63 -3.79 -4.93
C ASN A 30 15.02 -4.54 -6.12
N ILE A 31 14.69 -3.81 -7.17
CA ILE A 31 14.15 -4.34 -8.43
C ILE A 31 15.16 -4.07 -9.53
N ILE A 32 15.46 -5.08 -10.33
CA ILE A 32 16.29 -4.95 -11.52
C ILE A 32 15.32 -4.75 -12.70
N HIS A 33 15.40 -3.60 -13.35
CA HIS A 33 14.66 -3.33 -14.57
C HIS A 33 15.36 -3.95 -15.78
N ASP A 34 14.64 -4.10 -16.89
CA ASP A 34 15.16 -4.70 -18.13
C ASP A 34 16.40 -3.96 -18.71
N ASP A 35 16.56 -2.68 -18.36
CA ASP A 35 17.75 -1.86 -18.69
C ASP A 35 18.98 -2.17 -17.80
N GLY A 36 18.89 -3.16 -16.91
CA GLY A 36 19.94 -3.49 -15.94
C GLY A 36 20.07 -2.51 -14.78
N GLN A 37 19.33 -1.40 -14.80
CA GLN A 37 19.24 -0.43 -13.71
C GLN A 37 18.55 -1.04 -12.48
N GLN A 38 19.17 -0.85 -11.31
CA GLN A 38 18.62 -1.29 -10.03
C GLN A 38 17.89 -0.12 -9.35
N TYR A 39 16.61 -0.33 -9.05
CA TYR A 39 15.78 0.65 -8.37
C TYR A 39 15.40 0.15 -6.98
N THR A 40 15.49 1.04 -5.99
CA THR A 40 14.95 0.79 -4.65
C THR A 40 13.48 1.18 -4.66
N GLN A 41 12.60 0.19 -4.43
CA GLN A 41 11.17 0.38 -4.33
C GLN A 41 10.69 0.25 -2.88
N PHE A 42 9.92 1.22 -2.42
CA PHE A 42 9.21 1.21 -1.15
C PHE A 42 7.97 0.33 -1.25
N ILE A 43 7.83 -0.60 -0.29
CA ILE A 43 6.73 -1.55 -0.17
C ILE A 43 6.31 -1.69 1.31
N PRO A 44 5.10 -2.16 1.61
CA PRO A 44 4.74 -2.52 2.99
C PRO A 44 5.63 -3.67 3.50
N ASP A 45 6.02 -3.58 4.77
CA ASP A 45 6.81 -4.57 5.49
C ASP A 45 5.96 -5.81 5.81
N ILE A 46 5.83 -6.62 4.78
CA ILE A 46 5.17 -7.91 4.78
C ILE A 46 6.15 -8.87 4.15
N ARG A 47 6.17 -10.11 4.62
CA ARG A 47 7.04 -11.16 4.09
C ARG A 47 7.04 -11.21 2.56
N ASP A 48 8.23 -11.17 1.96
CA ASP A 48 8.46 -11.11 0.50
C ASP A 48 7.65 -12.11 -0.31
N LYS A 49 7.43 -13.31 0.25
CA LYS A 49 6.69 -14.39 -0.40
C LYS A 49 5.21 -14.05 -0.65
N ILE A 50 4.60 -13.18 0.15
CA ILE A 50 3.16 -12.90 0.12
C ILE A 50 2.83 -11.42 -0.13
N VAL A 51 3.77 -10.50 0.05
CA VAL A 51 3.53 -9.06 -0.13
C VAL A 51 2.99 -8.72 -1.51
N ASN A 52 3.56 -9.31 -2.57
CA ASN A 52 3.07 -9.12 -3.94
C ASN A 52 1.64 -9.60 -4.14
N HIS A 53 1.27 -10.71 -3.51
CA HIS A 53 -0.08 -11.23 -3.60
C HIS A 53 -1.08 -10.34 -2.85
N ILE A 54 -0.74 -9.93 -1.62
CA ILE A 54 -1.57 -9.02 -0.81
C ILE A 54 -1.78 -7.69 -1.56
N MET A 55 -0.70 -7.10 -2.07
CA MET A 55 -0.76 -5.90 -2.90
C MET A 55 -1.55 -6.12 -4.20
N GLY A 56 -1.66 -7.36 -4.69
CA GLY A 56 -2.47 -7.72 -5.85
C GLY A 56 -3.97 -7.72 -5.57
N ILE A 57 -4.39 -8.29 -4.43
CA ILE A 57 -5.81 -8.50 -4.09
C ILE A 57 -6.50 -7.29 -3.47
N VAL A 58 -5.77 -6.33 -2.90
CA VAL A 58 -6.35 -5.09 -2.39
C VAL A 58 -6.69 -4.12 -3.53
N HIS A 59 -7.69 -3.25 -3.38
CA HIS A 59 -8.07 -2.30 -4.44
C HIS A 59 -7.14 -1.08 -4.53
N VAL A 60 -6.59 -0.66 -3.39
CA VAL A 60 -5.74 0.53 -3.28
C VAL A 60 -4.50 0.18 -2.45
N VAL A 61 -3.33 0.62 -2.91
CA VAL A 61 -2.07 0.59 -2.15
C VAL A 61 -1.48 1.99 -2.23
N GLY A 62 -1.18 2.58 -1.08
CA GLY A 62 -0.59 3.91 -1.01
C GLY A 62 0.52 4.02 0.03
N GLN A 63 1.47 4.90 -0.24
CA GLN A 63 2.56 5.22 0.67
C GLN A 63 2.19 6.45 1.51
N LEU A 64 2.31 6.35 2.83
CA LEU A 64 2.17 7.51 3.71
C LEU A 64 3.43 8.37 3.63
N VAL A 65 3.28 9.62 3.19
CA VAL A 65 4.36 10.60 3.13
C VAL A 65 4.06 11.78 4.05
N LYS A 66 5.10 12.33 4.65
CA LYS A 66 5.04 13.54 5.46
C LYS A 66 5.79 14.66 4.73
N LYS A 67 5.12 15.78 4.51
CA LYS A 67 5.73 17.00 3.99
C LYS A 67 6.48 17.75 5.09
N ALA A 68 7.36 18.66 4.69
CA ALA A 68 8.17 19.48 5.61
C ALA A 68 7.31 20.37 6.53
N ASP A 69 6.14 20.78 6.05
CA ASP A 69 5.12 21.55 6.79
C ASP A 69 4.39 20.72 7.87
N GLY A 70 4.64 19.41 7.94
CA GLY A 70 3.98 18.50 8.88
C GLY A 70 2.75 17.80 8.32
N THR A 71 2.25 18.22 7.15
CA THR A 71 1.09 17.62 6.50
C THR A 71 1.40 16.19 6.07
N ARG A 72 0.47 15.27 6.38
CA ARG A 72 0.56 13.86 6.00
C ARG A 72 -0.40 13.56 4.86
N GLY A 73 0.06 12.80 3.88
CA GLY A 73 -0.75 12.39 2.74
C GLY A 73 -0.35 11.02 2.23
N PHE A 74 -1.21 10.45 1.38
CA PHE A 74 -0.97 9.19 0.72
C PHE A 74 -0.60 9.43 -0.75
N VAL A 75 0.47 8.80 -1.20
CA VAL A 75 0.81 8.69 -2.62
C VAL A 75 0.07 7.47 -3.17
N LEU A 76 -0.82 7.67 -4.13
CA LEU A 76 -1.66 6.62 -4.74
C LEU A 76 -1.23 6.27 -6.18
N GLU A 77 -0.33 7.07 -6.76
CA GLU A 77 0.28 6.83 -8.06
C GLU A 77 1.65 6.17 -7.89
N GLY A 78 1.78 4.95 -8.41
CA GLY A 78 3.05 4.23 -8.39
C GLY A 78 4.09 4.88 -9.30
N ASN A 79 5.36 4.79 -8.90
CA ASN A 79 6.49 5.17 -9.72
C ASN A 79 7.60 4.11 -9.59
N GLN A 80 8.79 4.37 -10.16
CA GLN A 80 9.91 3.42 -10.13
C GLN A 80 10.36 3.10 -8.69
N SER A 81 10.20 4.05 -7.76
CA SER A 81 10.61 3.94 -6.37
C SER A 81 9.47 3.61 -5.41
N VAL A 82 8.20 3.69 -5.80
CA VAL A 82 7.05 3.47 -4.90
C VAL A 82 6.06 2.54 -5.56
N PHE A 83 5.75 1.43 -4.90
CA PHE A 83 4.60 0.62 -5.31
C PHE A 83 3.32 1.27 -4.78
N ALA A 84 2.53 1.86 -5.68
CA ALA A 84 1.20 2.36 -5.36
C ALA A 84 0.25 2.05 -6.51
N LYS A 85 -1.02 1.82 -6.16
CA LYS A 85 -2.09 1.56 -7.12
C LYS A 85 -3.41 2.06 -6.58
N ASN A 86 -4.28 2.47 -7.48
CA ASN A 86 -5.63 2.91 -7.14
C ASN A 86 -6.59 2.43 -8.24
N HIS A 87 -7.43 1.44 -7.91
CA HIS A 87 -8.46 0.93 -8.82
C HIS A 87 -9.82 1.60 -8.62
N LEU A 88 -9.98 2.45 -7.60
CA LEU A 88 -11.28 3.02 -7.24
C LEU A 88 -11.54 4.35 -7.97
N ASP A 89 -10.50 5.16 -8.18
CA ASP A 89 -10.62 6.45 -8.82
C ASP A 89 -9.31 6.89 -9.52
N VAL A 90 -9.29 8.11 -10.05
CA VAL A 90 -8.18 8.70 -10.82
C VAL A 90 -7.23 9.58 -9.99
N ARG A 91 -7.39 9.62 -8.66
CA ARG A 91 -6.55 10.46 -7.78
C ARG A 91 -5.14 9.87 -7.70
N LYS A 92 -4.17 10.77 -7.82
CA LYS A 92 -2.72 10.47 -7.72
C LYS A 92 -2.21 10.48 -6.27
N GLY A 93 -2.98 11.10 -5.38
CA GLY A 93 -2.72 11.16 -3.96
C GLY A 93 -3.87 11.86 -3.24
N CYS A 94 -3.86 11.78 -1.90
CA CYS A 94 -4.83 12.45 -1.04
C CYS A 94 -4.18 12.83 0.29
N ILE A 95 -4.77 13.77 1.02
CA ILE A 95 -4.35 14.04 2.41
C ILE A 95 -4.83 12.91 3.34
N GLN A 96 -4.15 12.73 4.48
CA GLN A 96 -4.49 11.65 5.42
C GLN A 96 -5.95 11.75 5.90
N GLU A 97 -6.42 12.97 6.14
CA GLU A 97 -7.76 13.29 6.66
C GLU A 97 -8.91 12.92 5.69
N GLU A 98 -8.64 12.85 4.39
CA GLU A 98 -9.63 12.45 3.39
C GLU A 98 -9.92 10.93 3.42
N LEU A 99 -8.95 10.13 3.87
CA LEU A 99 -9.02 8.67 3.79
C LEU A 99 -9.23 8.02 5.15
N ILE A 100 -8.60 8.59 6.19
CA ILE A 100 -8.77 8.20 7.58
C ILE A 100 -9.49 9.34 8.28
N VAL A 101 -10.82 9.30 8.20
CA VAL A 101 -11.66 10.21 8.97
C VAL A 101 -11.48 9.84 10.44
N SER A 102 -11.11 10.79 11.29
CA SER A 102 -11.13 10.55 12.73
C SER A 102 -12.55 10.19 13.11
N SER A 103 -12.78 8.95 13.54
CA SER A 103 -14.01 8.58 14.23
C SER A 103 -14.04 9.38 15.52
N THR A 104 -14.58 10.59 15.48
CA THR A 104 -14.93 11.34 16.67
C THR A 104 -16.09 10.58 17.30
N ASN A 105 -15.76 9.66 18.21
CA ASN A 105 -16.68 9.19 19.25
C ASN A 105 -16.86 10.30 20.29
#